data_AF-A0A9E5NSJ4-F1
#
_entry.id   AF-A0A9E5NSJ4-F1
#
_cell.length_a   1.000
_cell.length_b   1.000
_cell.length_c   1.000
_cell.angle_alpha   90.00
_cell.angle_beta   90.00
_cell.angle_gamma   90.00
#
_symmetry.space_group_name_H-M   'P 1'
#
loop_
_entity.id
_entity.type
_entity.pdbx_description
1 polymer ?
#
loop_
_entity_poly.entity_id
_entity_poly.type
_entity_poly.pdbx_seq_one_letter_code
_entity_poly.pdbx_strand_id
1 'polypeptide(L)' 'MAQRPAGDKSLTMLLLRVWLWAVPIAMLAAAAVFGGIAAVDGRWPLFGVMVVLGLVAAGLMLFHYWLLYRFGREPPQ' A
#
# COMPACT_ATOMS: atom_id res chain seq x y z
N MET A 1 15.70 15.62 34.80
CA MET A 1 16.45 15.40 33.55
C MET A 1 16.20 13.99 33.07
N ALA A 2 15.52 13.81 31.93
CA ALA A 2 15.57 12.65 31.02
C ALA A 2 14.43 12.73 29.99
N GLN A 3 14.59 13.57 28.96
CA GLN A 3 13.82 13.41 27.71
C GLN A 3 14.39 12.18 26.99
N ARG A 4 13.65 11.06 27.01
CA ARG A 4 13.91 9.86 26.18
C ARG A 4 13.61 10.17 24.71
N PRO A 5 14.29 9.50 23.76
CA PRO A 5 14.63 10.10 22.47
C PRO A 5 13.41 10.19 21.56
N ALA A 6 13.18 11.37 20.98
CA ALA A 6 12.20 11.57 19.93
C ALA A 6 12.52 10.80 18.62
N GLY A 7 13.73 10.24 18.50
CA GLY A 7 14.21 9.50 17.33
C GLY A 7 13.50 8.16 17.07
N ASP A 8 13.16 7.41 18.13
CA ASP A 8 12.58 6.07 18.01
C ASP A 8 11.15 6.10 17.44
N LYS A 9 10.38 7.15 17.79
CA LYS A 9 9.04 7.41 17.23
C LYS A 9 9.09 7.77 15.75
N SER A 10 10.10 8.53 15.33
CA SER A 10 10.27 8.94 13.92
C SER A 10 10.63 7.76 13.02
N LEU A 11 11.59 6.91 13.43
CA LEU A 11 11.95 5.69 12.69
C LEU A 11 10.81 4.67 12.66
N THR A 12 10.10 4.49 13.77
CA THR A 12 8.92 3.61 13.83
C THR A 12 7.82 4.10 12.89
N MET A 13 7.55 5.41 12.84
CA MET A 13 6.59 6.00 11.89
C MET A 13 7.03 5.83 10.43
N LEU A 14 8.33 6.01 10.13
CA LEU A 14 8.86 5.77 8.79
C LEU A 14 8.74 4.31 8.39
N LEU A 15 9.09 3.38 9.28
CA LEU A 15 8.97 1.95 9.05
C LEU A 15 7.50 1.55 8.84
N LEU A 16 6.58 2.06 9.67
CA LEU A 16 5.15 1.83 9.52
C LEU A 16 4.64 2.37 8.17
N ARG A 17 5.12 3.55 7.74
CA ARG A 17 4.75 4.18 6.47
C ARG A 17 5.28 3.41 5.26
N VAL A 18 6.52 2.95 5.33
CA VAL A 18 7.12 2.07 4.32
C VAL A 18 6.36 0.74 4.28
N TRP A 19 6.02 0.18 5.44
CA TRP A 19 5.27 -1.08 5.52
C TRP A 19 3.85 -0.96 4.96
N LEU A 20 3.15 0.13 5.29
CA LEU A 20 1.83 0.46 4.75
C LEU A 20 1.85 0.65 3.23
N TRP A 21 2.98 1.02 2.63
CA TRP A 21 3.16 1.09 1.18
C TRP A 21 3.63 -0.23 0.57
N ALA A 22 4.49 -0.97 1.28
CA ALA A 22 5.06 -2.21 0.80
C ALA A 22 3.99 -3.29 0.60
N VAL A 23 3.04 -3.42 1.54
CA VAL A 23 1.94 -4.39 1.47
C VAL A 23 1.08 -4.22 0.21
N PRO A 24 0.47 -3.04 -0.06
CA PRO A 24 -0.36 -2.86 -1.26
C PRO A 24 0.45 -2.99 -2.56
N ILE A 25 1.71 -2.54 -2.61
CA ILE A 25 2.57 -2.77 -3.78
C ILE A 25 2.79 -4.27 -4.00
N ALA A 26 3.18 -5.00 -2.97
CA ALA A 26 3.44 -6.43 -3.05
C ALA A 26 2.18 -7.20 -3.49
N MET A 27 1.03 -6.81 -2.96
CA MET A 27 -0.27 -7.40 -3.31
C MET A 27 -0.67 -7.09 -4.76
N LEU A 28 -0.42 -5.88 -5.25
CA LEU A 28 -0.63 -5.51 -6.65
C LEU A 28 0.30 -6.27 -7.59
N ALA A 29 1.58 -6.40 -7.22
CA ALA A 29 2.56 -7.17 -7.98
C ALA A 29 2.17 -8.65 -8.04
N ALA A 30 1.75 -9.25 -6.92
CA ALA A 30 1.25 -10.61 -6.88
C ALA A 30 0.00 -10.76 -7.77
N ALA A 31 -0.97 -9.87 -7.66
CA ALA A 31 -2.17 -9.90 -8.50
C ALA A 31 -1.84 -9.79 -9.99
N ALA A 32 -0.86 -8.97 -10.38
CA ALA A 32 -0.41 -8.85 -11.77
C ALA A 32 0.27 -10.14 -12.27
N VAL A 33 1.16 -10.74 -11.46
CA VAL A 33 1.85 -11.99 -11.82
C VAL A 33 0.86 -13.15 -11.94
N PHE A 34 0.03 -13.36 -10.91
CA PHE A 34 -0.96 -14.44 -10.90
C PHE A 34 -2.06 -14.22 -11.94
N GLY A 35 -2.47 -12.97 -12.18
CA GLY A 35 -3.40 -12.61 -13.25
C GLY A 35 -2.81 -12.93 -14.62
N GLY A 36 -1.55 -12.55 -14.88
CA GLY A 36 -0.86 -12.88 -16.12
C GLY A 36 -0.78 -14.38 -16.37
N ILE A 37 -0.40 -15.17 -15.36
CA ILE A 37 -0.37 -16.64 -15.45
C ILE A 37 -1.78 -17.19 -15.73
N ALA A 38 -2.80 -16.71 -15.02
CA ALA A 38 -4.18 -17.15 -15.23
C ALA A 38 -4.71 -16.83 -16.64
N ALA A 39 -4.30 -15.70 -17.23
CA ALA A 39 -4.65 -15.33 -18.59
C ALA A 39 -3.99 -16.27 -19.62
N VAL A 40 -2.73 -16.65 -19.40
CA VAL A 40 -2.01 -17.61 -20.25
C VAL A 40 -2.64 -19.01 -20.18
N ASP A 41 -3.05 -19.43 -18.98
CA ASP A 41 -3.71 -20.73 -18.76
C ASP A 41 -5.20 -20.74 -19.18
N GLY A 42 -5.73 -19.63 -19.70
CA GLY A 42 -7.14 -19.51 -20.11
C GLY A 42 -8.14 -19.58 -18.95
N ARG A 43 -7.69 -19.41 -17.71
CA ARG A 43 -8.52 -19.46 -16.49
C ARG A 43 -9.15 -18.10 -16.20
N TRP A 44 -10.08 -17.69 -17.06
CA TRP A 44 -10.79 -16.41 -16.98
C TRP A 44 -11.46 -16.10 -15.62
N PRO A 45 -12.05 -17.06 -14.89
CA PRO A 45 -12.61 -16.77 -13.56
C PRO A 45 -11.53 -16.33 -12.56
N LEU A 46 -10.37 -17.00 -12.60
CA LEU A 46 -9.25 -16.69 -11.70
C LEU A 46 -8.62 -15.35 -12.05
N PHE A 47 -8.49 -15.06 -13.36
CA PHE A 47 -8.07 -13.75 -13.85
C PHE A 47 -9.00 -12.63 -13.35
N GLY A 48 -10.32 -12.81 -13.46
CA GLY A 48 -11.31 -11.84 -12.95
C GLY A 48 -11.13 -11.54 -11.47
N VAL A 49 -10.91 -12.57 -10.64
CA VAL A 49 -10.62 -12.40 -9.21
C VAL A 49 -9.33 -11.60 -8.99
N MET A 50 -8.28 -11.87 -9.76
CA MET A 50 -7.01 -11.13 -9.65
C MET A 50 -7.14 -9.66 -10.06
N VAL A 51 -7.96 -9.36 -11.07
CA VAL A 51 -8.25 -7.97 -11.46
C VAL A 51 -8.98 -7.24 -10.34
N VAL A 52 -10.00 -7.85 -9.72
CA VAL A 52 -10.72 -7.26 -8.58
C VAL A 52 -9.75 -7.02 -7.42
N LEU A 53 -8.90 -7.99 -7.09
CA LEU A 53 -7.86 -7.82 -6.06
C LEU A 53 -6.92 -6.66 -6.38
N GLY A 54 -6.46 -6.57 -7.63
CA GLY A 54 -5.59 -5.49 -8.10
C GLY A 54 -6.26 -4.12 -7.98
N LEU A 55 -7.53 -4.01 -8.34
CA LEU A 55 -8.32 -2.78 -8.20
C LEU A 55 -8.50 -2.38 -6.73
N VAL A 56 -8.75 -3.34 -5.84
CA VAL A 56 -8.84 -3.09 -4.40
C VAL A 56 -7.49 -2.61 -3.84
N ALA A 57 -6.39 -3.27 -4.22
CA ALA A 57 -5.05 -2.87 -3.80
C ALA A 57 -4.69 -1.46 -4.31
N ALA A 58 -4.99 -1.16 -5.58
CA ALA A 58 -4.82 0.16 -6.16
C ALA A 58 -5.69 1.21 -5.45
N GLY A 59 -6.95 0.88 -5.15
CA GLY A 59 -7.86 1.74 -4.40
C GLY A 59 -7.35 2.05 -3.00
N LEU A 60 -6.86 1.04 -2.27
CA LEU A 60 -6.24 1.23 -0.95
C LEU A 60 -5.00 2.09 -1.03
N MET A 61 -4.16 1.88 -2.04
CA MET A 61 -2.95 2.65 -2.29
C MET A 61 -3.28 4.13 -2.53
N LEU A 62 -4.25 4.40 -3.40
CA LEU A 62 -4.72 5.75 -3.72
C LEU A 62 -5.36 6.42 -2.51
N PHE A 63 -6.17 5.66 -1.76
CA PHE A 63 -6.79 6.12 -0.52
C PHE A 63 -5.74 6.50 0.53
N HIS A 64 -4.70 5.68 0.72
CA HIS A 64 -3.58 5.98 1.61
C HIS A 64 -2.81 7.23 1.16
N TYR A 65 -2.53 7.35 -0.14
CA TYR A 65 -1.87 8.53 -0.70
C TYR A 65 -2.71 9.79 -0.48
N TRP A 66 -4.01 9.71 -0.75
CA TRP A 66 -4.96 10.80 -0.53
C TRP A 66 -5.04 11.21 0.94
N LEU A 67 -5.07 10.24 1.87
CA LEU A 67 -5.10 10.51 3.31
C LEU A 67 -3.84 11.26 3.76
N LEU A 68 -2.66 10.80 3.36
CA LEU A 68 -1.39 11.47 3.66
C LEU A 68 -1.32 12.87 3.04
N TYR A 69 -1.83 13.06 1.82
CA TYR A 69 -1.84 14.36 1.15
C TYR A 69 -2.88 15.33 1.73
N ARG A 70 -4.02 14.81 2.22
CA ARG A 70 -5.10 15.58 2.85
C ARG A 70 -4.72 16.08 4.24
N PHE A 71 -4.04 15.24 5.02
CA PHE A 71 -3.61 15.57 6.40
C PHE A 71 -2.21 16.19 6.46
N GLY A 72 -1.36 16.03 5.44
CA GLY A 72 -0.05 16.68 5.37
C GLY A 72 -0.07 18.19 5.07
N ARG A 73 -1.25 18.82 5.05
CA ARG A 73 -1.43 20.27 4.85
C ARG A 73 -1.93 21.00 6.09
N GLU A 74 -1.58 20.56 7.30
CA GLU A 74 -1.68 21.48 8.44
C GLU A 74 -0.49 22.45 8.34
N PRO A 75 -0.73 23.74 7.99
CA PRO A 75 0.33 24.74 8.03
C PRO A 75 0.87 24.81 9.47
N PRO A 76 2.18 25.02 9.65
CA PRO A 76 2.75 25.28 10.96
C PRO A 76 2.00 26.47 11.58
N GLN A 77 1.38 26.24 12.74
CA GLN A 77 0.91 27.31 13.62
C GLN A 77 2.05 27.70 14.56
#